data_AF-C4Z076-F1
#
_entry.id   AF-C4Z076-F1
#
_cell.length_a   1.000
_cell.length_b   1.000
_cell.length_c   1.000
_cell.angle_alpha   90.00
_cell.angle_beta   90.00
_cell.angle_gamma   90.00
#
_symmetry.space_group_name_H-M   'P 1'
#
loop_
_entity.id
_entity.type
_entity.pdbx_description
1 polymer ?
#
loop_
_entity_poly.entity_id
_entity_poly.type
_entity_poly.pdbx_seq_one_letter_code
_entity_poly.pdbx_strand_id
1 'polypeptide(L)'
;MIRRDFDLEEMKYFLHLVGQSTDDYLYILDLTNDKAVYSKSITNVFALDSEEFSNATQELVKVVHPDDIDMLMNDIEDGMNGRKSSHNLEYRWKTVDGEYVAINCRGQYIISHGAIYLIGRISEIGKQSRFDNNTGLYREIVLENVYNEYAKTRNASGFLMLVGVDNFKEINEKYGAKTGDEVLNILTDSIKKYIDTPLRIFRMPGDECAIFMPYSMENDINQAKILYKRIRNRIDRAIEKRKYDIFFTISAGVAEFDTEKDSFNELLKNAKFALHAAKLNGKNRCEIFVETEYTEYIEKLSVQDELRRCISEGFEGFELYFQPIYNTDDDSLSGAEALIRWNSRKYGFIGPNTFIPLLEDSALIIPLGRWIINTAAKACNRWITSIPDFVMHINLSFVQIVKSNIVKDVLENIERYSAANNHYVFEITETIEMDQIPAVQNVFKEFVKNEFRFAIDDFGTGYSNYGYMRDRTFDIVKVDRSFVTDIDKLKDNYLMVSFIIKMAHEMGLHVCIEGVETKEELSCVKKLGADYIQGYYYGKPVCLQDFEEQHLKRFVLG
;
A
#
# COMPACT_ATOMS: atom_id res chain seq x y z
N MET A 1 -59.80 11.06 26.94
CA MET A 1 -58.43 11.36 26.49
C MET A 1 -58.05 12.68 27.14
N ILE A 2 -57.29 12.65 28.23
CA ILE A 2 -56.93 13.84 29.00
C ILE A 2 -56.03 14.69 28.08
N ARG A 3 -56.53 15.82 27.59
CA ARG A 3 -55.67 16.87 27.01
C ARG A 3 -54.86 17.39 28.20
N ARG A 4 -53.62 16.93 28.34
CA ARG A 4 -52.66 17.60 29.20
C ARG A 4 -52.35 18.93 28.53
N ASP A 5 -52.68 20.02 29.21
CA ASP A 5 -52.27 21.35 28.78
C ASP A 5 -50.74 21.42 28.78
N PHE A 6 -50.18 22.09 27.78
CA PHE A 6 -48.74 22.29 27.67
C PHE A 6 -48.32 23.33 28.71
N ASP A 7 -47.67 22.88 29.80
CA ASP A 7 -47.06 23.75 30.81
C ASP A 7 -45.57 23.93 30.50
N LEU A 8 -45.18 25.17 30.18
CA LEU A 8 -43.79 25.51 29.84
C LEU A 8 -42.84 25.26 31.02
N GLU A 9 -43.26 25.49 32.26
CA GLU A 9 -42.41 25.27 33.44
C GLU A 9 -42.19 23.77 33.73
N GLU A 10 -43.23 22.94 33.56
CA GLU A 10 -43.09 21.48 33.65
C GLU A 10 -42.17 20.93 32.54
N MET A 11 -42.28 21.50 31.34
CA MET A 11 -41.42 21.12 30.19
C MET A 11 -39.99 21.58 30.35
N LYS A 12 -39.74 22.77 30.93
CA LYS A 12 -38.39 23.22 31.29
C LYS A 12 -37.72 22.26 32.29
N TYR A 13 -38.47 21.84 33.31
CA TYR A 13 -37.99 20.86 34.27
C TYR A 13 -37.67 19.50 33.62
N PHE A 14 -38.55 19.01 32.74
CA PHE A 14 -38.31 17.79 31.98
C PHE A 14 -37.08 17.89 31.07
N LEU A 15 -36.95 19.01 30.35
CA LEU A 15 -35.82 19.29 29.46
C LEU A 15 -34.50 19.33 30.23
N HIS A 16 -34.50 19.88 31.45
CA HIS A 16 -33.34 19.84 32.34
C HIS A 16 -32.93 18.41 32.72
N LEU A 17 -33.88 17.56 33.15
CA LEU A 17 -33.60 16.18 33.55
C LEU A 17 -33.10 15.32 32.40
N VAL A 18 -33.74 15.41 31.23
CA VAL A 18 -33.31 14.64 30.06
C VAL A 18 -31.99 15.17 29.53
N GLY A 19 -31.77 16.49 29.57
CA GLY A 19 -30.51 17.13 29.17
C GLY A 19 -29.29 16.68 29.99
N GLN A 20 -29.48 16.19 31.23
CA GLN A 20 -28.40 15.59 32.03
C GLN A 20 -28.07 14.14 31.60
N SER A 21 -28.91 13.52 30.77
CA SER A 21 -28.82 12.10 30.39
C SER A 21 -28.54 11.90 28.90
N THR A 22 -28.26 12.97 28.15
CA THR A 22 -27.94 12.92 26.72
C THR A 22 -26.73 13.81 26.40
N ASP A 23 -25.97 13.41 25.38
CA ASP A 23 -24.88 14.22 24.81
C ASP A 23 -25.39 15.28 23.82
N ASP A 24 -26.67 15.20 23.44
CA ASP A 24 -27.36 16.17 22.59
C ASP A 24 -27.87 17.38 23.39
N TYR A 25 -28.11 18.48 22.70
CA TYR A 25 -28.68 19.67 23.31
C TYR A 25 -30.16 19.76 23.00
N LEU A 26 -31.00 19.78 24.03
CA LEU A 26 -32.46 19.84 23.86
C LEU A 26 -32.92 21.29 23.77
N TYR A 27 -34.00 21.53 23.06
CA TYR A 27 -34.55 22.88 22.93
C TYR A 27 -36.08 22.91 22.84
N ILE A 28 -36.64 24.06 23.22
CA ILE A 28 -38.03 24.48 23.03
C ILE A 28 -37.99 25.89 22.44
N LEU A 29 -38.49 26.07 21.23
CA LEU A 29 -38.70 27.37 20.60
C LEU A 29 -40.19 27.70 20.63
N ASP A 30 -40.57 28.79 21.27
CA ASP A 30 -41.89 29.42 21.14
C ASP A 30 -41.83 30.39 19.96
N LEU A 31 -42.28 29.93 18.79
CA LEU A 31 -42.21 30.67 17.54
C LEU A 31 -43.25 31.79 17.48
N THR A 32 -44.28 31.76 18.33
CA THR A 32 -45.31 32.80 18.39
C THR A 32 -44.86 34.00 19.20
N ASN A 33 -44.16 33.76 20.32
CA ASN A 33 -43.69 34.81 21.23
C ASN A 33 -42.20 35.12 21.09
N ASP A 34 -41.52 34.53 20.10
CA ASP A 34 -40.07 34.66 19.84
C ASP A 34 -39.19 34.33 21.06
N LYS A 35 -39.49 33.21 21.74
CA LYS A 35 -38.74 32.75 22.91
C LYS A 35 -38.06 31.41 22.66
N ALA A 36 -36.93 31.19 23.34
CA ALA A 36 -36.20 29.93 23.27
C ALA A 36 -35.78 29.48 24.66
N VAL A 37 -35.80 28.18 24.88
CA VAL A 37 -35.19 27.52 26.03
C VAL A 37 -34.35 26.36 25.51
N TYR A 38 -33.10 26.29 25.95
CA TYR A 38 -32.18 25.22 25.63
C TYR A 38 -31.76 24.46 26.89
N SER A 39 -31.21 23.26 26.72
CA SER A 39 -30.56 22.54 27.82
C SER A 39 -29.31 23.32 28.24
N LYS A 40 -29.08 23.45 29.55
CA LYS A 40 -28.00 24.25 30.14
C LYS A 40 -26.60 23.97 29.55
N SER A 41 -26.34 22.76 29.07
CA SER A 41 -25.07 22.38 28.45
C SER A 41 -24.78 23.07 27.10
N ILE A 42 -25.78 23.70 26.45
CA ILE A 42 -25.63 24.33 25.12
C ILE A 42 -24.59 25.46 25.15
N THR A 43 -24.58 26.28 26.21
CA THR A 43 -23.74 27.47 26.33
C THR A 43 -22.28 27.14 26.62
N ASN A 44 -21.99 25.89 26.99
CA ASN A 44 -20.61 25.42 27.13
C ASN A 44 -19.91 25.22 25.78
N VAL A 45 -20.68 25.09 24.70
CA VAL A 45 -20.15 24.70 23.38
C VAL A 45 -20.43 25.74 22.32
N PHE A 46 -21.63 26.31 22.31
CA PHE A 46 -22.04 27.30 21.32
C PHE A 46 -22.03 28.72 21.88
N ALA A 47 -21.76 29.70 21.02
CA ALA A 47 -21.67 31.12 21.36
C ALA A 47 -23.05 31.74 21.64
N LEU A 48 -23.73 31.25 22.68
CA LEU A 48 -25.01 31.71 23.18
C LEU A 48 -24.81 32.32 24.58
N ASP A 49 -25.36 33.52 24.80
CA ASP A 49 -25.20 34.27 26.06
C ASP A 49 -26.00 33.68 27.24
N SER A 50 -27.03 32.88 26.94
CA SER A 50 -27.93 32.25 27.93
C SER A 50 -28.55 30.96 27.38
N GLU A 51 -29.09 30.12 28.26
CA GLU A 51 -29.98 29.02 27.90
C GLU A 51 -31.43 29.45 27.64
N GLU A 52 -31.82 30.70 27.99
CA GLU A 52 -33.17 31.23 27.76
C GLU A 52 -33.15 32.60 27.06
N PHE A 53 -34.01 32.77 26.06
CA PHE A 53 -34.10 33.99 25.27
C PHE A 53 -35.54 34.47 25.10
N SER A 54 -35.71 35.79 25.05
CA SER A 54 -36.98 36.46 24.72
C SER A 54 -36.98 37.13 23.34
N ASN A 55 -35.90 36.93 22.59
CA ASN A 55 -35.61 37.41 21.24
C ASN A 55 -34.94 36.28 20.43
N ALA A 56 -35.52 35.08 20.47
CA ALA A 56 -34.91 33.83 20.03
C ALA A 56 -34.37 33.88 18.59
N THR A 57 -35.14 34.49 17.68
CA THR A 57 -34.77 34.59 16.26
C THR A 57 -33.47 35.39 16.08
N GLN A 58 -33.33 36.50 16.80
CA GLN A 58 -32.14 37.35 16.71
C GLN A 58 -30.90 36.64 17.26
N GLU A 59 -31.04 35.93 18.38
CA GLU A 59 -29.94 35.19 19.00
C GLU A 59 -29.51 33.99 18.16
N LEU A 60 -30.48 33.30 17.54
CA LEU A 60 -30.22 32.20 16.61
C LEU A 60 -29.40 32.67 15.40
N VAL A 61 -29.69 33.85 14.84
CA VAL A 61 -28.93 34.42 13.72
C VAL A 61 -27.47 34.72 14.08
N LYS A 62 -27.16 35.02 15.35
CA LYS A 62 -25.77 35.28 15.78
C LYS A 62 -24.91 34.01 15.79
N VAL A 63 -25.52 32.86 16.07
CA VAL A 63 -24.81 31.58 16.18
C VAL A 63 -24.82 30.81 14.86
N VAL A 64 -25.79 31.02 13.97
CA VAL A 64 -25.87 30.32 12.67
C VAL A 64 -24.88 30.92 11.66
N HIS A 65 -24.24 30.05 10.87
CA HIS A 65 -23.37 30.50 9.77
C HIS A 65 -24.16 31.34 8.75
N PRO A 66 -23.65 32.50 8.28
CA PRO A 66 -24.38 33.41 7.38
C PRO A 66 -25.02 32.73 6.16
N ASP A 67 -24.28 31.85 5.49
CA ASP A 67 -24.79 31.12 4.30
C ASP A 67 -25.96 30.16 4.58
N ASP A 68 -26.17 29.77 5.84
CA ASP A 68 -27.18 28.77 6.22
C ASP A 68 -28.48 29.43 6.73
N ILE A 69 -28.49 30.75 6.96
CA ILE A 69 -29.61 31.50 7.56
C ILE A 69 -30.87 31.40 6.70
N ASP A 70 -30.77 31.68 5.40
CA ASP A 70 -31.94 31.72 4.52
C ASP A 70 -32.62 30.35 4.45
N MET A 71 -31.83 29.27 4.38
CA MET A 71 -32.35 27.90 4.40
C MET A 71 -33.10 27.61 5.71
N LEU A 72 -32.51 27.96 6.85
CA LEU A 72 -33.10 27.73 8.17
C LEU A 72 -34.40 28.51 8.35
N MET A 73 -34.41 29.80 7.99
CA MET A 73 -35.59 30.65 8.17
C MET A 73 -36.76 30.21 7.28
N ASN A 74 -36.48 29.80 6.03
CA ASN A 74 -37.51 29.24 5.14
C ASN A 74 -38.13 27.96 5.71
N ASP A 75 -37.33 27.08 6.32
CA ASP A 75 -37.85 25.84 6.92
C ASP A 75 -38.70 26.11 8.17
N ILE A 76 -38.29 27.06 9.02
CA ILE A 76 -39.07 27.50 10.17
C ILE A 76 -40.40 28.12 9.72
N GLU A 77 -40.37 28.96 8.68
CA GLU A 77 -41.57 29.59 8.12
C GLU A 77 -42.55 28.54 7.54
N ASP A 78 -42.05 27.51 6.85
CA ASP A 78 -42.86 26.39 6.38
C ASP A 78 -43.56 25.67 7.54
N GLY A 79 -42.85 25.44 8.65
CA GLY A 79 -43.41 24.84 9.85
C GLY A 79 -44.48 25.71 10.52
N MET A 80 -44.23 27.02 10.67
CA MET A 80 -45.19 27.97 11.24
C MET A 80 -46.48 28.07 10.41
N ASN A 81 -46.36 27.98 9.08
CA ASN A 81 -47.50 27.98 8.17
C ASN A 81 -48.21 26.62 8.08
N GLY A 82 -47.78 25.62 8.85
CA GLY A 82 -48.36 24.28 8.86
C GLY A 82 -48.09 23.46 7.60
N ARG A 83 -47.14 23.87 6.75
CA ARG A 83 -46.72 23.12 5.55
C ARG A 83 -45.90 21.89 5.92
N LYS A 84 -45.30 21.86 7.12
CA LYS A 84 -44.49 20.76 7.65
C LYS A 84 -44.83 20.49 9.12
N SER A 85 -44.78 19.23 9.52
CA SER A 85 -45.02 18.79 10.90
C SER A 85 -43.73 18.56 11.71
N SER A 86 -42.57 18.57 11.05
CA SER A 86 -41.27 18.31 11.67
C SER A 86 -40.13 19.11 11.04
N HIS A 87 -39.15 19.47 11.86
CA HIS A 87 -37.89 20.10 11.49
C HIS A 87 -36.78 19.03 11.47
N ASN A 88 -35.94 19.02 10.44
CA ASN A 88 -34.73 18.20 10.36
C ASN A 88 -33.77 18.82 9.35
N LEU A 89 -32.83 19.62 9.82
CA LEU A 89 -31.84 20.31 8.98
C LEU A 89 -30.42 20.06 9.48
N GLU A 90 -29.49 20.08 8.53
CA GLU A 90 -28.06 20.10 8.78
C GLU A 90 -27.50 21.45 8.38
N TYR A 91 -26.86 22.15 9.31
CA TYR A 91 -26.32 23.50 9.13
C TYR A 91 -25.28 23.78 10.19
N ARG A 92 -24.63 24.95 10.14
CA ARG A 92 -23.48 25.25 11.00
C ARG A 92 -23.79 26.24 12.10
N TRP A 93 -23.30 25.93 13.31
CA TRP A 93 -23.35 26.80 14.48
C TRP A 93 -21.95 27.22 14.93
N LYS A 94 -21.83 28.45 15.43
CA LYS A 94 -20.60 29.03 15.95
C LYS A 94 -20.33 28.56 17.38
N THR A 95 -19.15 28.02 17.62
CA THR A 95 -18.68 27.61 18.94
C THR A 95 -18.25 28.81 19.77
N VAL A 96 -18.11 28.62 21.09
CA VAL A 96 -17.55 29.64 22.01
C VAL A 96 -16.12 30.08 21.61
N ASP A 97 -15.37 29.21 20.93
CA ASP A 97 -14.03 29.49 20.42
C ASP A 97 -14.03 30.25 19.09
N GLY A 98 -15.20 30.46 18.47
CA GLY A 98 -15.37 31.24 17.26
C GLY A 98 -15.39 30.46 15.95
N GLU A 99 -15.20 29.14 16.00
CA GLU A 99 -15.25 28.24 14.84
C GLU A 99 -16.68 27.81 14.50
N TYR A 100 -16.94 27.41 13.25
CA TYR A 100 -18.24 26.87 12.85
C TYR A 100 -18.20 25.34 12.77
N VAL A 101 -19.08 24.68 13.51
CA VAL A 101 -19.25 23.22 13.47
C VAL A 101 -20.60 22.85 12.86
N ALA A 102 -20.63 21.76 12.10
CA ALA A 102 -21.87 21.24 11.55
C ALA A 102 -22.74 20.65 12.66
N ILE A 103 -24.04 20.89 12.60
CA ILE A 103 -25.04 20.36 13.53
C ILE A 103 -26.20 19.74 12.76
N ASN A 104 -26.86 18.75 13.38
CA ASN A 104 -28.16 18.27 12.95
C ASN A 104 -29.20 18.74 13.98
N CYS A 105 -30.10 19.62 13.56
CA CYS A 105 -31.22 20.09 14.37
C CYS A 105 -32.49 19.34 13.97
N ARG A 106 -33.12 18.65 14.92
CA ARG A 106 -34.39 17.93 14.70
C ARG A 106 -35.43 18.36 15.71
N GLY A 107 -36.67 18.55 15.28
CA GLY A 107 -37.77 18.89 16.17
C GLY A 107 -39.13 18.57 15.59
N GLN A 108 -40.16 18.63 16.44
CA GLN A 108 -41.57 18.49 16.07
C GLN A 108 -42.30 19.81 16.35
N TYR A 109 -43.17 20.21 15.42
CA TYR A 109 -44.03 21.37 15.62
C TYR A 109 -45.27 20.96 16.43
N ILE A 110 -45.56 21.72 17.48
CA ILE A 110 -46.67 21.47 18.40
C ILE A 110 -47.46 22.76 18.56
N ILE A 111 -48.78 22.70 18.35
CA ILE A 111 -49.68 23.82 18.59
C ILE A 111 -50.35 23.62 19.95
N SER A 112 -50.22 24.59 20.84
CA SER A 112 -50.87 24.59 22.14
C SER A 112 -51.33 25.99 22.50
N HIS A 113 -52.60 26.14 22.91
CA HIS A 113 -53.19 27.43 23.32
C HIS A 113 -53.01 28.58 22.31
N GLY A 114 -52.95 28.26 21.01
CA GLY A 114 -52.76 29.25 19.94
C GLY A 114 -51.30 29.65 19.69
N ALA A 115 -50.35 29.14 20.47
CA ALA A 115 -48.92 29.29 20.23
C ALA A 115 -48.35 28.07 19.49
N ILE A 116 -47.32 28.31 18.68
CA ILE A 116 -46.60 27.29 17.91
C ILE A 116 -45.23 27.07 18.57
N TYR A 117 -44.98 25.83 18.99
CA TYR A 117 -43.72 25.41 19.57
C TYR A 117 -42.96 24.51 18.60
N LEU A 118 -41.64 24.67 18.53
CA LEU A 118 -40.74 23.68 17.93
C LEU A 118 -39.88 23.08 19.04
N ILE A 119 -40.04 21.78 19.29
CA ILE A 119 -39.37 21.09 20.39
C ILE A 119 -38.50 19.98 19.84
N GLY A 120 -37.25 19.92 20.26
CA GLY A 120 -36.28 19.09 19.59
C GLY A 120 -34.94 18.92 20.27
N ARG A 121 -33.99 18.45 19.47
CA ARG A 121 -32.59 18.25 19.83
C ARG A 121 -31.67 18.79 18.75
N ILE A 122 -30.48 19.18 19.18
CA ILE A 122 -29.34 19.57 18.36
C ILE A 122 -28.20 18.60 18.66
N SER A 123 -27.67 17.97 17.62
CA SER A 123 -26.48 17.11 17.70
C SER A 123 -25.35 17.74 16.92
N GLU A 124 -24.15 17.80 17.48
CA GLU A 124 -22.95 18.18 16.73
C GLU A 124 -22.57 17.06 15.75
N ILE A 125 -22.54 17.38 14.45
CA ILE A 125 -22.07 16.50 13.38
C ILE A 125 -20.55 16.57 13.38
N GLY A 126 -19.90 15.48 13.79
CA GLY A 126 -18.43 15.39 13.82
C GLY A 126 -17.83 15.35 15.22
N LYS A 127 -18.63 15.55 16.28
CA LYS A 127 -18.23 15.11 17.63
C LYS A 127 -17.93 13.63 17.55
N GLN A 128 -16.69 13.22 17.81
CA GLN A 128 -16.31 11.82 17.75
C GLN A 128 -17.15 11.05 18.76
N SER A 129 -18.18 10.35 18.29
CA SER A 129 -18.93 9.42 19.12
C SER A 129 -17.93 8.50 19.79
N ARG A 130 -17.98 8.41 21.13
CA ARG A 130 -17.11 7.51 21.90
C ARG A 130 -17.31 6.05 21.50
N PHE A 131 -18.40 5.75 20.81
CA PHE A 131 -18.79 4.43 20.35
C PHE A 131 -18.86 4.33 18.82
N ASP A 132 -18.58 3.14 18.33
CA ASP A 132 -18.87 2.75 16.96
C ASP A 132 -20.30 2.22 16.83
N ASN A 133 -21.10 2.85 15.97
CA ASN A 133 -22.53 2.53 15.85
C ASN A 133 -22.80 1.14 15.28
N ASN A 134 -21.86 0.56 14.54
CA ASN A 134 -21.99 -0.79 14.00
C ASN A 134 -21.67 -1.84 15.08
N THR A 135 -20.45 -1.76 15.65
CA THR A 135 -19.92 -2.82 16.54
C THR A 135 -20.25 -2.62 18.02
N GLY A 136 -20.69 -1.42 18.41
CA GLY A 136 -20.92 -1.01 19.80
C GLY A 136 -19.65 -0.88 20.64
N LEU A 137 -18.47 -1.01 20.04
CA LEU A 137 -17.19 -0.86 20.74
C LEU A 137 -16.83 0.62 20.94
N TYR A 138 -15.98 0.89 21.93
CA TYR A 138 -15.38 2.20 22.09
C TYR A 138 -14.41 2.52 20.95
N ARG A 139 -14.33 3.78 20.51
CA ARG A 139 -13.39 4.20 19.46
C ARG A 139 -11.96 4.42 19.98
N GLU A 140 -11.01 4.55 19.06
CA GLU A 140 -9.59 4.85 19.29
C GLU A 140 -9.34 5.96 20.32
N ILE A 141 -10.12 7.06 20.29
CA ILE A 141 -9.98 8.16 21.27
C ILE A 141 -10.15 7.70 22.73
N VAL A 142 -10.97 6.67 22.97
CA VAL A 142 -11.15 6.10 24.31
C VAL A 142 -9.98 5.19 24.69
N LEU A 143 -9.40 4.48 23.72
CA LEU A 143 -8.20 3.66 23.93
C LEU A 143 -7.02 4.54 24.40
N GLU A 144 -6.79 5.67 23.73
CA GLU A 144 -5.74 6.61 24.12
C GLU A 144 -5.92 7.09 25.57
N ASN A 145 -7.15 7.48 25.93
CA ASN A 145 -7.48 7.90 27.29
C ASN A 145 -7.22 6.78 28.31
N VAL A 146 -7.58 5.54 27.99
CA VAL A 146 -7.33 4.37 28.85
C VAL A 146 -5.83 4.15 29.04
N TYR A 147 -5.04 4.21 27.97
CA TYR A 147 -3.57 4.07 28.06
C TYR A 147 -2.97 5.15 28.96
N ASN A 148 -3.33 6.41 28.75
CA ASN A 148 -2.81 7.54 29.50
C ASN A 148 -3.17 7.47 31.00
N GLU A 149 -4.35 6.94 31.35
CA GLU A 149 -4.71 6.70 32.74
C GLU A 149 -3.86 5.60 33.38
N TYR A 150 -3.55 4.52 32.65
CA TYR A 150 -2.63 3.48 33.13
C TYR A 150 -1.21 4.03 33.37
N ALA A 151 -0.72 4.86 32.45
CA ALA A 151 0.58 5.52 32.59
C ALA A 151 0.67 6.45 33.80
N LYS A 152 -0.42 7.14 34.15
CA LYS A 152 -0.45 8.01 35.33
C LYS A 152 -0.56 7.26 36.65
N THR A 153 -1.27 6.13 36.69
CA THR A 153 -1.77 5.56 37.95
C THR A 153 -1.18 4.21 38.35
N ARG A 154 -0.60 3.45 37.41
CA ARG A 154 -0.37 2.02 37.62
C ARG A 154 0.98 1.48 37.14
N ASN A 155 1.81 2.27 36.46
CA ASN A 155 3.09 1.84 35.85
C ASN A 155 2.99 0.42 35.30
N ALA A 156 2.22 0.27 34.22
CA ALA A 156 1.83 -1.02 33.69
C ALA A 156 2.63 -1.37 32.43
N SER A 157 2.89 -2.66 32.28
CA SER A 157 3.37 -3.24 31.02
C SER A 157 2.31 -4.15 30.43
N GLY A 158 2.38 -4.43 29.15
CA GLY A 158 1.41 -5.27 28.45
C GLY A 158 1.64 -5.29 26.95
N PHE A 159 0.60 -5.65 26.19
CA PHE A 159 0.62 -5.51 24.74
C PHE A 159 -0.63 -4.80 24.19
N LEU A 160 -0.44 -4.14 23.06
CA LEU A 160 -1.51 -3.71 22.16
C LEU A 160 -1.52 -4.63 20.94
N MET A 161 -2.66 -5.25 20.66
CA MET A 161 -2.87 -6.04 19.45
C MET A 161 -3.87 -5.33 18.55
N LEU A 162 -3.47 -5.04 17.32
CA LEU A 162 -4.38 -4.63 16.25
C LEU A 162 -4.76 -5.86 15.43
N VAL A 163 -6.05 -6.06 15.18
CA VAL A 163 -6.59 -7.15 14.36
C VAL A 163 -7.35 -6.54 13.20
N GLY A 164 -6.90 -6.78 11.97
CA GLY A 164 -7.52 -6.28 10.74
C GLY A 164 -8.12 -7.40 9.91
N VAL A 165 -9.20 -7.11 9.18
CA VAL A 165 -9.82 -8.04 8.24
C VAL A 165 -9.04 -8.03 6.93
N ASP A 166 -8.57 -9.20 6.51
CA ASP A 166 -7.87 -9.31 5.23
C ASP A 166 -8.83 -9.07 4.07
N ASN A 167 -8.39 -8.30 3.07
CA ASN A 167 -9.13 -8.00 1.84
C ASN A 167 -10.50 -7.33 2.09
N PHE A 168 -10.65 -6.58 3.18
CA PHE A 168 -11.93 -5.94 3.54
C PHE A 168 -12.51 -5.04 2.42
N LYS A 169 -11.65 -4.32 1.69
CA LYS A 169 -12.07 -3.50 0.55
C LYS A 169 -12.72 -4.35 -0.55
N GLU A 170 -12.13 -5.49 -0.90
CA GLU A 170 -12.64 -6.40 -1.92
C GLU A 170 -13.98 -7.01 -1.48
N ILE A 171 -14.16 -7.30 -0.19
CA ILE A 171 -15.43 -7.75 0.37
C ILE A 171 -16.51 -6.69 0.19
N ASN A 172 -16.21 -5.42 0.51
CA ASN A 172 -17.14 -4.31 0.31
C ASN A 172 -17.48 -4.07 -1.15
N GLU A 173 -16.49 -4.15 -2.04
CA GLU A 173 -16.69 -3.98 -3.48
C GLU A 173 -17.54 -5.12 -4.07
N LYS A 174 -17.35 -6.35 -3.60
CA LYS A 174 -18.06 -7.52 -4.12
C LYS A 174 -19.47 -7.70 -3.55
N TYR A 175 -19.66 -7.47 -2.25
CA TYR A 175 -20.91 -7.80 -1.54
C TYR A 175 -21.63 -6.57 -0.96
N GLY A 176 -21.00 -5.40 -1.01
CA GLY A 176 -21.54 -4.14 -0.50
C GLY A 176 -21.18 -3.87 0.98
N ALA A 177 -21.32 -2.61 1.37
CA ALA A 177 -20.91 -2.12 2.70
C ALA A 177 -21.61 -2.83 3.87
N LYS A 178 -22.88 -3.25 3.70
CA LYS A 178 -23.61 -4.00 4.75
C LYS A 178 -22.95 -5.32 5.09
N THR A 179 -22.39 -6.02 4.09
CA THR A 179 -21.65 -7.26 4.31
C THR A 179 -20.32 -6.98 5.03
N GLY A 180 -19.65 -5.87 4.72
CA GLY A 180 -18.50 -5.41 5.50
C GLY A 180 -18.86 -5.16 6.97
N ASP A 181 -19.99 -4.51 7.23
CA ASP A 181 -20.49 -4.28 8.58
C ASP A 181 -20.75 -5.61 9.32
N GLU A 182 -21.34 -6.60 8.66
CA GLU A 182 -21.53 -7.94 9.21
C GLU A 182 -20.20 -8.64 9.54
N VAL A 183 -19.19 -8.52 8.66
CA VAL A 183 -17.86 -9.08 8.89
C VAL A 183 -17.19 -8.46 10.11
N LEU A 184 -17.30 -7.14 10.29
CA LEU A 184 -16.80 -6.44 11.48
C LEU A 184 -17.53 -6.88 12.76
N ASN A 185 -18.83 -7.17 12.67
CA ASN A 185 -19.59 -7.71 13.79
C ASN A 185 -19.14 -9.13 14.15
N ILE A 186 -18.90 -10.01 13.16
CA ILE A 186 -18.36 -11.36 13.40
C ILE A 186 -16.98 -11.30 14.07
N LEU A 187 -16.10 -10.40 13.61
CA LEU A 187 -14.80 -10.16 14.23
C LEU A 187 -14.98 -9.73 15.69
N THR A 188 -15.78 -8.70 15.91
CA THR A 188 -16.02 -8.12 17.24
C THR A 188 -16.58 -9.15 18.22
N ASP A 189 -17.60 -9.91 17.82
CA ASP A 189 -18.20 -10.97 18.64
C ASP A 189 -17.23 -12.13 18.91
N SER A 190 -16.31 -12.39 17.99
CA SER A 190 -15.26 -13.39 18.17
C SER A 190 -14.23 -12.94 19.21
N ILE A 191 -13.89 -11.65 19.24
CA ILE A 191 -12.99 -11.06 20.25
C ILE A 191 -13.67 -11.02 21.62
N LYS A 192 -14.89 -10.47 21.71
CA LYS A 192 -15.67 -10.35 22.96
C LYS A 192 -15.86 -11.68 23.67
N LYS A 193 -15.84 -12.81 22.96
CA LYS A 193 -15.95 -14.13 23.60
C LYS A 193 -14.78 -14.47 24.53
N TYR A 194 -13.59 -13.95 24.25
CA TYR A 194 -12.38 -14.25 25.01
C TYR A 194 -11.96 -13.13 25.96
N ILE A 195 -12.56 -11.94 25.81
CA ILE A 195 -12.25 -10.75 26.59
C ILE A 195 -13.57 -10.18 27.09
N ASP A 196 -13.85 -10.39 28.38
CA ASP A 196 -15.06 -9.92 29.07
C ASP A 196 -14.80 -8.65 29.89
N THR A 197 -13.53 -8.27 30.06
CA THR A 197 -13.16 -7.09 30.85
C THR A 197 -13.47 -5.82 30.06
N PRO A 198 -14.19 -4.84 30.65
CA PRO A 198 -14.43 -3.54 30.01
C PRO A 198 -13.13 -2.83 29.64
N LEU A 199 -13.20 -1.93 28.64
CA LEU A 199 -12.07 -1.08 28.21
C LEU A 199 -10.82 -1.89 27.78
N ARG A 200 -11.05 -3.04 27.15
CA ARG A 200 -10.01 -3.87 26.54
C ARG A 200 -10.10 -3.99 25.03
N ILE A 201 -11.29 -3.78 24.46
CA ILE A 201 -11.54 -3.93 23.03
C ILE A 201 -12.04 -2.58 22.50
N PHE A 202 -11.44 -2.13 21.41
CA PHE A 202 -11.72 -0.85 20.79
C PHE A 202 -11.84 -1.00 19.28
N ARG A 203 -12.72 -0.20 18.69
CA ARG A 203 -12.84 -0.07 17.25
C ARG A 203 -11.85 0.97 16.75
N MET A 204 -11.03 0.56 15.79
CA MET A 204 -10.11 1.44 15.07
C MET A 204 -10.76 1.91 13.77
N PRO A 205 -10.20 2.90 13.06
CA PRO A 205 -10.63 3.23 11.70
C PRO A 205 -10.55 2.02 10.74
N GLY A 206 -11.31 2.07 9.64
CA GLY A 206 -11.17 1.08 8.55
C GLY A 206 -11.67 -0.32 8.93
N ASP A 207 -10.84 -1.34 8.83
CA ASP A 207 -11.17 -2.76 9.01
C ASP A 207 -10.66 -3.35 10.34
N GLU A 208 -10.25 -2.49 11.28
CA GLU A 208 -9.42 -2.88 12.42
C GLU A 208 -10.11 -2.81 13.79
N CYS A 209 -9.74 -3.71 14.68
CA CYS A 209 -10.04 -3.67 16.11
C CYS A 209 -8.74 -3.67 16.91
N ALA A 210 -8.69 -2.92 18.01
CA ALA A 210 -7.59 -2.93 18.95
C ALA A 210 -7.96 -3.69 20.22
N ILE A 211 -7.00 -4.43 20.74
CA ILE A 211 -7.08 -5.19 21.98
C ILE A 211 -5.94 -4.71 22.89
N PHE A 212 -6.27 -4.04 23.98
CA PHE A 212 -5.31 -3.50 24.95
C PHE A 212 -5.22 -4.40 26.17
N MET A 213 -4.08 -5.06 26.39
CA MET A 213 -3.91 -6.08 27.42
C MET A 213 -2.71 -5.81 28.31
N PRO A 214 -2.88 -5.09 29.44
CA PRO A 214 -1.91 -5.04 30.53
C PRO A 214 -1.64 -6.45 31.08
N TYR A 215 -0.38 -6.71 31.40
CA TYR A 215 0.05 -7.95 32.02
C TYR A 215 -0.43 -8.05 33.47
N SER A 216 -0.85 -9.26 33.86
CA SER A 216 -0.76 -9.73 35.25
C SER A 216 0.62 -10.35 35.50
N MET A 217 0.97 -10.63 36.76
CA MET A 217 2.30 -11.13 37.19
C MET A 217 2.85 -12.36 36.43
N GLU A 218 2.01 -13.08 35.68
CA GLU A 218 2.36 -14.30 34.93
C GLU A 218 2.23 -14.15 33.39
N ASN A 219 1.95 -12.95 32.88
CA ASN A 219 1.71 -12.77 31.44
C ASN A 219 2.98 -12.41 30.67
N ASP A 220 3.05 -12.87 29.43
CA ASP A 220 4.06 -12.53 28.46
C ASP A 220 3.43 -12.23 27.08
N ILE A 221 4.25 -11.79 26.14
CA ILE A 221 3.81 -11.47 24.79
C ILE A 221 3.33 -12.69 23.99
N ASN A 222 3.72 -13.92 24.38
CA ASN A 222 3.27 -15.15 23.70
C ASN A 222 1.77 -15.38 23.89
N GLN A 223 1.18 -14.83 24.96
CA GLN A 223 -0.28 -14.84 25.13
C GLN A 223 -1.02 -14.16 23.98
N ALA A 224 -0.41 -13.17 23.33
CA ALA A 224 -0.99 -12.50 22.17
C ALA A 224 -1.18 -13.49 21.00
N LYS A 225 -0.18 -14.33 20.71
CA LYS A 225 -0.28 -15.38 19.67
C LYS A 225 -1.36 -16.40 19.99
N ILE A 226 -1.50 -16.78 21.26
CA ILE A 226 -2.54 -17.72 21.72
C ILE A 226 -3.94 -17.09 21.56
N LEU A 227 -4.10 -15.84 21.98
CA LEU A 227 -5.35 -15.10 21.85
C LEU A 227 -5.77 -14.95 20.38
N TYR A 228 -4.84 -14.53 19.51
CA TYR A 228 -5.08 -14.43 18.08
C TYR A 228 -5.56 -15.78 17.49
N LYS A 229 -4.87 -16.89 17.81
CA LYS A 229 -5.26 -18.22 17.34
C LYS A 229 -6.67 -18.61 17.79
N ARG A 230 -7.07 -18.24 19.01
CA ARG A 230 -8.44 -18.47 19.51
C ARG A 230 -9.47 -17.65 18.76
N ILE A 231 -9.20 -16.37 18.51
CA ILE A 231 -10.08 -15.47 17.74
C ILE A 231 -10.25 -16.00 16.32
N ARG A 232 -9.14 -16.29 15.62
CA ARG A 232 -9.14 -16.84 14.26
C ARG A 232 -9.96 -18.13 14.16
N ASN A 233 -9.67 -19.11 15.01
CA ASN A 233 -10.41 -20.38 15.01
C ASN A 233 -11.92 -20.20 15.30
N ARG A 234 -12.33 -19.13 15.99
CA ARG A 234 -13.73 -18.83 16.22
C ARG A 234 -14.39 -18.21 14.99
N ILE A 235 -13.67 -17.35 14.27
CA ILE A 235 -14.09 -16.81 12.98
C ILE A 235 -14.28 -17.94 11.97
N ASP A 236 -13.32 -18.87 11.87
CA ASP A 236 -13.42 -20.05 10.98
C ASP A 236 -14.72 -20.83 11.24
N ARG A 237 -15.05 -21.09 12.50
CA ARG A 237 -16.31 -21.76 12.89
C ARG A 237 -17.55 -20.93 12.57
N ALA A 238 -17.47 -19.60 12.66
CA ALA A 238 -18.59 -18.72 12.32
C ALA A 238 -18.87 -18.74 10.81
N ILE A 239 -17.81 -18.76 9.99
CA ILE A 239 -17.86 -18.90 8.53
C ILE A 239 -18.43 -20.28 8.16
N GLU A 240 -17.95 -21.36 8.78
CA GLU A 240 -18.45 -22.73 8.57
C GLU A 240 -19.95 -22.85 8.87
N LYS A 241 -20.41 -22.28 9.99
CA LYS A 241 -21.85 -22.27 10.36
C LYS A 241 -22.72 -21.54 9.34
N ARG A 242 -22.14 -20.55 8.66
CA ARG A 242 -22.78 -19.81 7.56
C ARG A 242 -22.56 -20.48 6.20
N LYS A 243 -22.04 -21.71 6.16
CA LYS A 243 -21.79 -22.48 4.93
C LYS A 243 -20.93 -21.72 3.90
N TYR A 244 -19.95 -20.94 4.39
CA TYR A 244 -19.02 -20.18 3.55
C TYR A 244 -19.68 -19.11 2.65
N ASP A 245 -20.87 -18.62 3.01
CA ASP A 245 -21.55 -17.52 2.31
C ASP A 245 -20.69 -16.24 2.29
N ILE A 246 -19.95 -16.01 3.37
CA ILE A 246 -18.95 -14.94 3.48
C ILE A 246 -17.67 -15.57 4.01
N PHE A 247 -16.59 -15.48 3.24
CA PHE A 247 -15.26 -15.99 3.60
C PHE A 247 -14.28 -14.83 3.74
N PHE A 248 -13.57 -14.78 4.87
CA PHE A 248 -12.53 -13.81 5.13
C PHE A 248 -11.53 -14.37 6.15
N THR A 249 -10.32 -13.82 6.16
CA THR A 249 -9.29 -14.10 7.18
C THR A 249 -8.95 -12.83 7.94
N ILE A 250 -8.16 -12.97 9.01
CA ILE A 250 -7.70 -11.84 9.82
C ILE A 250 -6.20 -11.87 10.00
N SER A 251 -5.57 -10.71 9.94
CA SER A 251 -4.17 -10.51 10.32
C SER A 251 -4.08 -9.71 11.60
N ALA A 252 -3.02 -9.91 12.38
CA ALA A 252 -2.79 -9.19 13.61
C ALA A 252 -1.35 -8.67 13.75
N GLY A 253 -1.22 -7.48 14.31
CA GLY A 253 0.04 -6.88 14.74
C GLY A 253 0.05 -6.65 16.23
N VAL A 254 1.12 -7.04 16.91
CA VAL A 254 1.25 -6.94 18.36
C VAL A 254 2.47 -6.11 18.70
N ALA A 255 2.33 -5.12 19.58
CA ALA A 255 3.46 -4.40 20.17
C ALA A 255 3.37 -4.45 21.69
N GLU A 256 4.50 -4.72 22.34
CA GLU A 256 4.64 -4.61 23.79
C GLU A 256 4.72 -3.14 24.21
N PHE A 257 4.30 -2.84 25.43
CA PHE A 257 4.47 -1.53 26.03
C PHE A 257 4.91 -1.62 27.49
N ASP A 258 5.62 -0.59 27.92
CA ASP A 258 5.86 -0.20 29.29
C ASP A 258 5.48 1.28 29.43
N THR A 259 4.42 1.56 30.19
CA THR A 259 3.88 2.94 30.28
C THR A 259 4.85 3.96 30.89
N GLU A 260 5.94 3.51 31.53
CA GLU A 260 7.00 4.41 32.00
C GLU A 260 7.93 4.90 30.88
N LYS A 261 8.01 4.15 29.78
CA LYS A 261 8.96 4.39 28.67
C LYS A 261 8.25 4.82 27.39
N ASP A 262 7.08 4.24 27.12
CA ASP A 262 6.45 4.31 25.82
C ASP A 262 5.27 5.28 25.82
N SER A 263 5.21 6.11 24.77
CA SER A 263 4.01 6.92 24.51
C SER A 263 2.94 6.09 23.79
N PHE A 264 1.66 6.48 23.94
CA PHE A 264 0.56 5.82 23.22
C PHE A 264 0.79 5.83 21.69
N ASN A 265 1.27 6.96 21.16
CA ASN A 265 1.52 7.12 19.73
C ASN A 265 2.59 6.15 19.22
N GLU A 266 3.65 5.94 19.99
CA GLU A 266 4.71 4.99 19.65
C GLU A 266 4.22 3.54 19.71
N LEU A 267 3.49 3.18 20.76
CA LEU A 267 2.85 1.87 20.88
C LEU A 267 1.92 1.57 19.70
N LEU A 268 1.04 2.52 19.36
CA LEU A 268 0.11 2.37 18.25
C LEU A 268 0.83 2.25 16.91
N LYS A 269 1.86 3.07 16.69
CA LYS A 269 2.72 3.00 15.50
C LYS A 269 3.39 1.63 15.37
N ASN A 270 3.96 1.10 16.44
CA ASN A 270 4.62 -0.20 16.47
C ASN A 270 3.63 -1.35 16.18
N ALA A 271 2.43 -1.30 16.77
CA ALA A 271 1.38 -2.28 16.50
C ALA A 271 0.86 -2.20 15.05
N LYS A 272 0.74 -1.00 14.48
CA LYS A 272 0.38 -0.78 13.06
C LYS A 272 1.44 -1.34 12.13
N PHE A 273 2.72 -1.12 12.42
CA PHE A 273 3.81 -1.70 11.64
C PHE A 273 3.77 -3.23 11.66
N ALA A 274 3.59 -3.84 12.83
CA ALA A 274 3.48 -5.30 12.94
C ALA A 274 2.26 -5.85 12.17
N LEU A 275 1.12 -5.14 12.17
CA LEU A 275 -0.07 -5.54 11.41
C LEU A 275 0.19 -5.45 9.91
N HIS A 276 0.85 -4.38 9.47
CA HIS A 276 1.27 -4.21 8.09
C HIS A 276 2.24 -5.33 7.65
N ALA A 277 3.23 -5.67 8.48
CA ALA A 277 4.14 -6.79 8.25
C ALA A 277 3.37 -8.12 8.14
N ALA A 278 2.37 -8.37 9.00
CA ALA A 278 1.53 -9.55 8.91
C ALA A 278 0.74 -9.62 7.57
N LYS A 279 0.22 -8.48 7.09
CA LYS A 279 -0.49 -8.37 5.80
C LYS A 279 0.45 -8.55 4.60
N LEU A 280 1.70 -8.10 4.67
CA LEU A 280 2.71 -8.32 3.62
C LEU A 280 3.23 -9.75 3.60
N ASN A 281 3.48 -10.35 4.76
CA ASN A 281 4.06 -11.69 4.89
C ASN A 281 3.04 -12.82 4.72
N GLY A 282 2.05 -12.64 3.83
CA GLY A 282 1.10 -13.68 3.44
C GLY A 282 -0.29 -13.63 4.08
N LYS A 283 -0.60 -12.61 4.90
CA LYS A 283 -1.91 -12.44 5.59
C LYS A 283 -2.25 -13.62 6.50
N ASN A 284 -3.46 -13.63 7.10
CA ASN A 284 -3.96 -14.69 7.97
C ASN A 284 -2.98 -15.13 9.08
N ARG A 285 -2.24 -14.16 9.64
CA ARG A 285 -1.19 -14.41 10.62
C ARG A 285 -1.05 -13.28 11.64
N CYS A 286 -0.31 -13.55 12.70
CA CYS A 286 -0.02 -12.60 13.77
C CYS A 286 1.47 -12.38 13.86
N GLU A 287 1.90 -11.13 13.69
CA GLU A 287 3.29 -10.72 13.86
C GLU A 287 3.46 -9.89 15.12
N ILE A 288 4.61 -10.06 15.77
CA ILE A 288 5.03 -9.25 16.92
C ILE A 288 6.01 -8.21 16.40
N PHE A 289 5.89 -6.97 16.87
CA PHE A 289 6.79 -5.89 16.54
C PHE A 289 8.24 -6.25 16.91
N VAL A 290 9.14 -6.06 15.95
CA VAL A 290 10.59 -6.18 16.15
C VAL A 290 11.23 -4.88 15.67
N GLU A 291 12.01 -4.23 16.54
CA GLU A 291 12.60 -2.91 16.26
C GLU A 291 13.57 -2.92 15.07
N THR A 292 14.33 -4.01 14.91
CA THR A 292 15.25 -4.17 13.77
C THR A 292 14.51 -4.22 12.44
N GLU A 293 13.40 -4.96 12.35
CA GLU A 293 12.56 -5.03 11.14
C GLU A 293 11.94 -3.68 10.81
N TYR A 294 11.51 -2.93 11.82
CA TYR A 294 11.01 -1.57 11.64
C TYR A 294 12.10 -0.63 11.12
N THR A 295 13.31 -0.72 11.67
CA THR A 295 14.45 0.10 11.24
C THR A 295 14.82 -0.19 9.78
N GLU A 296 14.93 -1.46 9.40
CA GLU A 296 15.17 -1.89 8.02
C GLU A 296 14.08 -1.40 7.05
N TYR A 297 12.81 -1.45 7.47
CA TYR A 297 11.71 -0.91 6.67
C TYR A 297 11.81 0.60 6.46
N ILE A 298 12.16 1.37 7.49
CA ILE A 298 12.35 2.82 7.37
C ILE A 298 13.55 3.16 6.50
N GLU A 299 14.65 2.40 6.61
CA GLU A 299 15.79 2.54 5.71
C GLU A 299 15.39 2.26 4.25
N LYS A 300 14.61 1.20 4.01
CA LYS A 300 14.05 0.87 2.68
C LYS A 300 13.24 2.05 2.11
N LEU A 301 12.36 2.66 2.91
CA LEU A 301 11.60 3.84 2.50
C LEU A 301 12.50 5.04 2.21
N SER A 302 13.52 5.28 3.04
CA SER A 302 14.44 6.40 2.82
C SER A 302 15.29 6.23 1.56
N VAL A 303 15.67 5.00 1.22
CA VAL A 303 16.32 4.68 -0.07
C VAL A 303 15.35 4.90 -1.24
N GLN A 304 14.07 4.53 -1.11
CA GLN A 304 13.05 4.81 -2.12
C GLN A 304 12.85 6.31 -2.38
N ASP A 305 12.82 7.13 -1.33
CA ASP A 305 12.71 8.58 -1.45
C ASP A 305 13.93 9.18 -2.19
N GLU A 306 15.13 8.68 -1.88
CA GLU A 306 16.36 9.11 -2.53
C GLU A 306 16.41 8.68 -4.01
N LEU A 307 15.98 7.46 -4.35
CA LEU A 307 15.84 6.99 -5.74
C LEU A 307 14.89 7.91 -6.52
N ARG A 308 13.75 8.28 -5.92
CA ARG A 308 12.79 9.20 -6.52
C ARG A 308 13.41 10.57 -6.77
N ARG A 309 14.16 11.11 -5.79
CA ARG A 309 14.90 12.37 -5.95
C ARG A 309 15.87 12.28 -7.13
N CYS A 310 16.75 11.28 -7.13
CA CYS A 310 17.75 11.05 -8.18
C CYS A 310 17.12 11.02 -9.58
N ILE A 311 16.01 10.30 -9.76
CA ILE A 311 15.29 10.23 -11.04
C ILE A 311 14.69 11.59 -11.41
N SER A 312 14.06 12.30 -10.46
CA SER A 312 13.45 13.61 -10.71
C SER A 312 14.48 14.71 -11.04
N GLU A 313 15.71 14.57 -10.54
CA GLU A 313 16.82 15.50 -10.75
C GLU A 313 17.76 15.04 -11.89
N GLY A 314 17.22 14.31 -12.88
CA GLY A 314 17.97 13.97 -14.09
C GLY A 314 18.85 12.72 -13.96
N PHE A 315 18.39 11.72 -13.21
CA PHE A 315 19.04 10.41 -13.04
C PHE A 315 20.41 10.49 -12.36
N GLU A 316 20.52 11.38 -11.37
CA GLU A 316 21.77 11.59 -10.66
C GLU A 316 22.29 10.32 -9.98
N GLY A 317 23.58 10.01 -10.17
CA GLY A 317 24.26 8.86 -9.55
C GLY A 317 23.99 7.53 -10.27
N PHE A 318 23.13 7.51 -11.28
CA PHE A 318 22.95 6.34 -12.14
C PHE A 318 24.00 6.33 -13.27
N GLU A 319 24.56 5.16 -13.53
CA GLU A 319 25.51 4.94 -14.61
C GLU A 319 25.37 3.52 -15.18
N LEU A 320 25.68 3.36 -16.47
CA LEU A 320 25.73 2.04 -17.10
C LEU A 320 27.16 1.52 -17.11
N TYR A 321 27.31 0.31 -16.60
CA TYR A 321 28.48 -0.51 -16.80
C TYR A 321 28.20 -1.49 -17.93
N PHE A 322 29.24 -1.90 -18.64
CA PHE A 322 29.14 -2.78 -19.79
C PHE A 322 29.99 -4.01 -19.54
N GLN A 323 29.40 -5.19 -19.68
CA GLN A 323 30.12 -6.46 -19.58
C GLN A 323 30.22 -7.09 -20.97
N PRO A 324 31.40 -7.52 -21.42
CA PRO A 324 31.56 -8.03 -22.77
C PRO A 324 30.96 -9.44 -22.91
N ILE A 325 30.40 -9.70 -24.09
CA ILE A 325 29.89 -11.00 -24.52
C ILE A 325 30.73 -11.46 -25.71
N TYR A 326 31.32 -12.65 -25.60
CA TYR A 326 32.24 -13.20 -26.60
C TYR A 326 31.62 -14.37 -27.35
N ASN A 327 31.89 -14.44 -28.66
CA ASN A 327 31.55 -15.59 -29.50
C ASN A 327 32.53 -16.74 -29.21
N THR A 328 32.02 -17.96 -29.06
CA THR A 328 32.84 -19.13 -28.73
C THR A 328 33.68 -19.64 -29.89
N ASP A 329 33.21 -19.52 -31.12
CA ASP A 329 33.81 -20.10 -32.33
C ASP A 329 35.16 -19.44 -32.66
N ASP A 330 35.22 -18.11 -32.62
CA ASP A 330 36.39 -17.32 -33.02
C ASP A 330 37.00 -16.49 -31.90
N ASP A 331 36.45 -16.56 -30.68
CA ASP A 331 36.92 -15.81 -29.51
C ASP A 331 36.85 -14.29 -29.72
N SER A 332 35.94 -13.83 -30.59
CA SER A 332 35.73 -12.40 -30.87
C SER A 332 34.66 -11.77 -29.97
N LEU A 333 34.74 -10.45 -29.81
CA LEU A 333 33.73 -9.69 -29.08
C LEU A 333 32.45 -9.60 -29.92
N SER A 334 31.38 -10.23 -29.45
CA SER A 334 30.07 -10.22 -30.11
C SER A 334 29.20 -9.05 -29.66
N GLY A 335 29.37 -8.57 -28.43
CA GLY A 335 28.46 -7.60 -27.85
C GLY A 335 28.81 -7.21 -26.42
N ALA A 336 27.87 -6.54 -25.77
CA ALA A 336 27.93 -6.27 -24.34
C ALA A 336 26.55 -6.19 -23.70
N GLU A 337 26.49 -6.53 -22.41
CA GLU A 337 25.33 -6.29 -21.57
C GLU A 337 25.45 -4.96 -20.82
N ALA A 338 24.41 -4.13 -20.92
CA ALA A 338 24.26 -2.89 -20.19
C ALA A 338 23.69 -3.13 -18.79
N LEU A 339 24.52 -2.91 -17.79
CA LEU A 339 24.26 -3.20 -16.38
C LEU A 339 24.18 -1.90 -15.58
N ILE A 340 23.01 -1.61 -15.02
CA ILE A 340 22.78 -0.40 -14.22
C ILE A 340 23.57 -0.44 -12.90
N ARG A 341 24.15 0.71 -12.53
CA ARG A 341 24.78 0.96 -11.24
C ARG A 341 24.20 2.23 -10.65
N TRP A 342 24.17 2.29 -9.32
CA TRP A 342 23.69 3.46 -8.61
C TRP A 342 24.61 3.82 -7.47
N ASN A 343 25.13 5.04 -7.51
CA ASN A 343 25.96 5.63 -6.48
C ASN A 343 25.24 6.86 -5.91
N SER A 344 24.57 6.66 -4.78
CA SER A 344 23.87 7.73 -4.07
C SER A 344 24.87 8.64 -3.34
N ARG A 345 24.64 9.95 -3.40
CA ARG A 345 25.39 10.90 -2.56
C ARG A 345 25.24 10.61 -1.06
N LYS A 346 24.08 10.10 -0.65
CA LYS A 346 23.74 9.84 0.76
C LYS A 346 24.20 8.46 1.23
N TYR A 347 24.04 7.44 0.39
CA TYR A 347 24.28 6.04 0.78
C TYR A 347 25.51 5.40 0.12
N GLY A 348 26.18 6.10 -0.79
CA GLY A 348 27.25 5.54 -1.60
C GLY A 348 26.73 4.53 -2.62
N PHE A 349 27.58 3.57 -2.97
CA PHE A 349 27.25 2.53 -3.94
C PHE A 349 26.24 1.53 -3.37
N ILE A 350 25.09 1.38 -4.05
CA ILE A 350 24.08 0.38 -3.75
C ILE A 350 23.93 -0.53 -4.97
N GLY A 351 23.97 -1.84 -4.74
CA GLY A 351 23.89 -2.85 -5.79
C GLY A 351 22.48 -2.98 -6.40
N PRO A 352 22.38 -3.42 -7.67
CA PRO A 352 21.11 -3.58 -8.39
C PRO A 352 20.10 -4.49 -7.66
N ASN A 353 20.56 -5.57 -7.03
CA ASN A 353 19.72 -6.50 -6.26
C ASN A 353 18.98 -5.82 -5.09
N THR A 354 19.47 -4.68 -4.62
CA THR A 354 18.84 -3.90 -3.55
C THR A 354 17.90 -2.83 -4.09
N PHE A 355 18.32 -2.05 -5.10
CA PHE A 355 17.53 -0.90 -5.54
C PHE A 355 16.54 -1.19 -6.68
N ILE A 356 16.76 -2.21 -7.52
CA ILE A 356 15.82 -2.55 -8.61
C ILE A 356 14.44 -2.93 -8.04
N PRO A 357 14.32 -3.82 -7.02
CA PRO A 357 13.01 -4.12 -6.43
C PRO A 357 12.28 -2.87 -5.91
N LEU A 358 13.03 -1.89 -5.39
CA LEU A 358 12.47 -0.62 -4.91
C LEU A 358 11.90 0.23 -6.04
N LEU A 359 12.57 0.24 -7.19
CA LEU A 359 12.12 0.93 -8.39
C LEU A 359 10.91 0.24 -9.03
N GLU A 360 10.82 -1.08 -8.93
CA GLU A 360 9.68 -1.88 -9.39
C GLU A 360 8.44 -1.65 -8.52
N ASP A 361 8.61 -1.71 -7.19
CA ASP A 361 7.56 -1.42 -6.19
C ASP A 361 6.94 -0.03 -6.42
N SER A 362 7.77 0.96 -6.74
CA SER A 362 7.37 2.35 -6.97
C SER A 362 7.05 2.71 -8.43
N ALA A 363 7.19 1.74 -9.36
CA ALA A 363 7.12 1.93 -10.82
C ALA A 363 8.11 2.97 -11.39
N LEU A 364 9.08 3.43 -10.59
CA LEU A 364 10.18 4.30 -11.03
C LEU A 364 11.17 3.58 -11.97
N ILE A 365 11.10 2.25 -12.06
CA ILE A 365 11.83 1.47 -13.06
C ILE A 365 11.43 1.86 -14.49
N ILE A 366 10.22 2.39 -14.71
CA ILE A 366 9.74 2.82 -16.03
C ILE A 366 10.51 4.04 -16.55
N PRO A 367 10.55 5.20 -15.85
CA PRO A 367 11.35 6.33 -16.30
C PRO A 367 12.85 6.01 -16.33
N LEU A 368 13.38 5.24 -15.36
CA LEU A 368 14.78 4.81 -15.40
C LEU A 368 15.06 3.92 -16.61
N GLY A 369 14.17 2.98 -16.93
CA GLY A 369 14.31 2.09 -18.08
C GLY A 369 14.42 2.85 -19.40
N ARG A 370 13.65 3.93 -19.60
CA ARG A 370 13.81 4.81 -20.77
C ARG A 370 15.22 5.41 -20.85
N TRP A 371 15.75 5.86 -19.71
CA TRP A 371 17.09 6.41 -19.63
C TRP A 371 18.16 5.33 -19.91
N ILE A 372 17.98 4.12 -19.38
CA ILE A 372 18.85 2.95 -19.65
C ILE A 372 18.86 2.66 -21.15
N ILE A 373 17.68 2.49 -21.77
CA ILE A 373 17.54 2.17 -23.20
C ILE A 373 18.24 3.24 -24.06
N ASN A 374 17.96 4.52 -23.81
CA ASN A 374 18.60 5.60 -24.57
C ASN A 374 20.12 5.61 -24.42
N THR A 375 20.64 5.39 -23.20
CA THR A 375 22.07 5.41 -22.92
C THR A 375 22.79 4.22 -23.55
N ALA A 376 22.19 3.02 -23.47
CA ALA A 376 22.67 1.82 -24.13
C ALA A 376 22.60 1.95 -25.67
N ALA A 377 21.52 2.51 -26.21
CA ALA A 377 21.34 2.77 -27.64
C ALA A 377 22.42 3.69 -28.20
N LYS A 378 22.74 4.76 -27.47
CA LYS A 378 23.82 5.68 -27.81
C LYS A 378 25.19 4.99 -27.86
N ALA A 379 25.49 4.13 -26.87
CA ALA A 379 26.75 3.38 -26.83
C ALA A 379 26.83 2.38 -27.99
N CYS A 380 25.77 1.60 -28.19
CA CYS A 380 25.66 0.64 -29.29
C CYS A 380 25.90 1.32 -30.65
N ASN A 381 25.21 2.42 -30.95
CA ASN A 381 25.35 3.16 -32.21
C ASN A 381 26.79 3.66 -32.46
N ARG A 382 27.54 3.94 -31.39
CA ARG A 382 28.96 4.28 -31.51
C ARG A 382 29.79 3.03 -31.80
N TRP A 383 29.54 1.92 -31.12
CA TRP A 383 30.36 0.71 -31.19
C TRP A 383 30.17 -0.10 -32.47
N ILE A 384 28.99 -0.03 -33.10
CA ILE A 384 28.76 -0.65 -34.42
C ILE A 384 29.69 -0.09 -35.52
N THR A 385 30.25 1.12 -35.33
CA THR A 385 31.22 1.69 -36.27
C THR A 385 32.58 1.00 -36.22
N SER A 386 32.91 0.33 -35.11
CA SER A 386 34.14 -0.44 -34.93
C SER A 386 33.92 -1.94 -35.13
N ILE A 387 32.76 -2.45 -34.72
CA ILE A 387 32.36 -3.85 -34.88
C ILE A 387 30.96 -3.85 -35.51
N PRO A 388 30.83 -3.99 -36.84
CA PRO A 388 29.56 -3.85 -37.54
C PRO A 388 28.43 -4.71 -37.00
N ASP A 389 28.73 -5.93 -36.53
CA ASP A 389 27.75 -6.89 -36.01
C ASP A 389 27.57 -6.82 -34.48
N PHE A 390 28.03 -5.75 -33.83
CA PHE A 390 27.96 -5.61 -32.36
C PHE A 390 26.51 -5.62 -31.86
N VAL A 391 26.24 -6.40 -30.82
CA VAL A 391 24.91 -6.48 -30.18
C VAL A 391 24.93 -5.93 -28.77
N MET A 392 23.97 -5.06 -28.44
CA MET A 392 23.76 -4.51 -27.12
C MET A 392 22.61 -5.25 -26.42
N HIS A 393 22.91 -5.83 -25.28
CA HIS A 393 21.95 -6.51 -24.41
C HIS A 393 21.44 -5.54 -23.32
N ILE A 394 20.13 -5.44 -23.16
CA ILE A 394 19.47 -4.49 -22.25
C ILE A 394 18.42 -5.22 -21.42
N ASN A 395 18.59 -5.19 -20.09
CA ASN A 395 17.63 -5.73 -19.14
C ASN A 395 16.29 -4.99 -19.19
N LEU A 396 15.18 -5.74 -19.21
CA LEU A 396 13.83 -5.23 -19.23
C LEU A 396 13.00 -5.81 -18.08
N SER A 397 12.57 -4.94 -17.15
CA SER A 397 11.73 -5.35 -16.03
C SER A 397 10.32 -5.75 -16.47
N PHE A 398 9.78 -6.79 -15.85
CA PHE A 398 8.39 -7.22 -16.03
C PHE A 398 7.38 -6.09 -15.75
N VAL A 399 7.68 -5.21 -14.78
CA VAL A 399 6.84 -4.06 -14.45
C VAL A 399 6.73 -3.08 -15.64
N GLN A 400 7.80 -2.90 -16.42
CA GLN A 400 7.77 -2.07 -17.62
C GLN A 400 6.85 -2.67 -18.68
N ILE A 401 6.90 -3.99 -18.87
CA ILE A 401 6.06 -4.70 -19.85
C ILE A 401 4.57 -4.56 -19.50
N VAL A 402 4.22 -4.70 -18.22
CA VAL A 402 2.82 -4.72 -17.78
C VAL A 402 2.24 -3.31 -17.58
N LYS A 403 3.04 -2.35 -17.11
CA LYS A 403 2.55 -1.03 -16.67
C LYS A 403 2.90 0.14 -17.59
N SER A 404 3.63 -0.06 -18.69
CA SER A 404 3.93 1.01 -19.65
C SER A 404 3.70 0.59 -21.12
N ASN A 405 3.75 1.57 -22.03
CA ASN A 405 3.83 1.28 -23.46
C ASN A 405 5.31 1.10 -23.83
N ILE A 406 5.88 -0.02 -23.41
CA ILE A 406 7.31 -0.29 -23.55
C ILE A 406 7.77 -0.33 -25.01
N VAL A 407 6.92 -0.81 -25.93
CA VAL A 407 7.22 -0.82 -27.38
C VAL A 407 7.49 0.60 -27.87
N LYS A 408 6.61 1.53 -27.52
CA LYS A 408 6.77 2.94 -27.87
C LYS A 408 8.02 3.54 -27.20
N ASP A 409 8.21 3.26 -25.92
CA ASP A 409 9.37 3.74 -25.16
C ASP A 409 10.69 3.27 -25.80
N VAL A 410 10.77 2.03 -26.26
CA VAL A 410 11.95 1.47 -26.94
C VAL A 410 12.18 2.17 -28.29
N LEU A 411 11.17 2.21 -29.16
CA LEU A 411 11.28 2.81 -30.48
C LEU A 411 11.70 4.29 -30.39
N GLU A 412 11.05 5.07 -29.52
CA GLU A 412 11.36 6.50 -29.36
C GLU A 412 12.79 6.78 -28.86
N ASN A 413 13.44 5.83 -28.19
CA ASN A 413 14.80 6.01 -27.67
C ASN A 413 15.87 5.39 -28.58
N ILE A 414 15.55 4.32 -29.32
CA ILE A 414 16.48 3.66 -30.25
C ILE A 414 16.49 4.36 -31.61
N GLU A 415 15.34 4.72 -32.18
CA GLU A 415 15.23 5.33 -33.53
C GLU A 415 15.86 6.73 -33.63
N ARG A 416 16.33 7.29 -32.51
CA ARG A 416 17.17 8.50 -32.48
C ARG A 416 18.57 8.25 -33.05
N TYR A 417 18.95 6.99 -33.19
CA TYR A 417 20.26 6.52 -33.63
C TYR A 417 20.13 5.73 -34.93
N SER A 418 21.25 5.50 -35.62
CA SER A 418 21.28 4.84 -36.93
C SER A 418 21.41 3.31 -36.85
N ALA A 419 21.73 2.77 -35.67
CA ALA A 419 21.80 1.33 -35.45
C ALA A 419 20.43 0.69 -35.74
N ALA A 420 20.42 -0.36 -36.55
CA ALA A 420 19.21 -1.13 -36.80
C ALA A 420 18.75 -1.89 -35.55
N ASN A 421 17.45 -2.21 -35.50
CA ASN A 421 16.82 -2.81 -34.32
C ASN A 421 17.40 -4.19 -33.95
N ASN A 422 17.96 -4.93 -34.92
CA ASN A 422 18.62 -6.21 -34.71
C ASN A 422 19.94 -6.13 -33.92
N HIS A 423 20.47 -4.94 -33.66
CA HIS A 423 21.61 -4.71 -32.75
C HIS A 423 21.20 -4.68 -31.28
N TYR A 424 19.92 -4.83 -30.96
CA TYR A 424 19.41 -4.77 -29.60
C TYR A 424 18.74 -6.07 -29.20
N VAL A 425 19.22 -6.65 -28.11
CA VAL A 425 18.61 -7.79 -27.43
C VAL A 425 18.02 -7.31 -26.11
N PHE A 426 16.74 -7.58 -25.90
CA PHE A 426 16.10 -7.30 -24.62
C PHE A 426 16.07 -8.56 -23.76
N GLU A 427 16.61 -8.45 -22.55
CA GLU A 427 16.72 -9.56 -21.61
C GLU A 427 15.58 -9.49 -20.60
N ILE A 428 14.92 -10.62 -20.37
CA ILE A 428 13.82 -10.70 -19.42
C ILE A 428 14.05 -11.91 -18.51
N THR A 429 14.06 -11.67 -17.21
CA THR A 429 14.15 -12.71 -16.19
C THR A 429 12.92 -13.61 -16.23
N GLU A 430 13.12 -14.91 -16.10
CA GLU A 430 12.06 -15.92 -16.08
C GLU A 430 11.04 -15.64 -14.94
N THR A 431 9.77 -15.37 -15.28
CA THR A 431 8.68 -15.21 -14.30
C THR A 431 7.43 -16.00 -14.69
N ILE A 432 6.75 -16.57 -13.70
CA ILE A 432 5.56 -17.45 -13.86
C ILE A 432 4.41 -16.73 -14.59
N GLU A 433 4.34 -15.41 -14.46
CA GLU A 433 3.21 -14.59 -14.87
C GLU A 433 3.22 -14.24 -16.36
N MET A 434 4.37 -14.37 -17.04
CA MET A 434 4.54 -13.97 -18.44
C MET A 434 3.61 -14.72 -19.43
N ASP A 435 3.23 -15.96 -19.13
CA ASP A 435 2.44 -16.84 -20.01
C ASP A 435 0.94 -16.58 -19.83
N GLN A 436 0.57 -16.05 -18.67
CA GLN A 436 -0.82 -15.90 -18.27
C GLN A 436 -1.41 -14.56 -18.69
N ILE A 437 -0.57 -13.61 -19.13
CA ILE A 437 -1.00 -12.24 -19.43
C ILE A 437 -0.98 -11.99 -20.95
N PRO A 438 -2.14 -11.91 -21.63
CA PRO A 438 -2.22 -11.65 -23.07
C PRO A 438 -1.53 -10.35 -23.52
N ALA A 439 -1.46 -9.34 -22.64
CA ALA A 439 -0.78 -8.08 -22.93
C ALA A 439 0.74 -8.28 -23.11
N VAL A 440 1.36 -9.15 -22.32
CA VAL A 440 2.80 -9.47 -22.42
C VAL A 440 3.09 -10.11 -23.79
N GLN A 441 2.26 -11.05 -24.21
CA GLN A 441 2.38 -11.71 -25.52
C GLN A 441 2.25 -10.73 -26.69
N ASN A 442 1.39 -9.71 -26.56
CA ASN A 442 1.27 -8.67 -27.57
C ASN A 442 2.52 -7.78 -27.65
N VAL A 443 3.14 -7.47 -26.50
CA VAL A 443 4.42 -6.74 -26.47
C VAL A 443 5.49 -7.53 -27.21
N PHE A 444 5.65 -8.82 -26.93
CA PHE A 444 6.65 -9.64 -27.62
C PHE A 444 6.43 -9.71 -29.13
N LYS A 445 5.19 -9.91 -29.57
CA LYS A 445 4.87 -9.89 -31.00
C LYS A 445 5.23 -8.57 -31.67
N GLU A 446 4.97 -7.44 -31.03
CA GLU A 446 5.34 -6.14 -31.59
C GLU A 446 6.86 -5.93 -31.60
N PHE A 447 7.61 -6.39 -30.59
CA PHE A 447 9.07 -6.32 -30.63
C PHE A 447 9.66 -7.16 -31.77
N VAL A 448 9.22 -8.41 -31.93
CA VAL A 448 9.66 -9.30 -33.02
C VAL A 448 9.33 -8.69 -34.38
N LYS A 449 8.13 -8.10 -34.52
CA LYS A 449 7.71 -7.39 -35.74
C LYS A 449 8.57 -6.16 -36.06
N ASN A 450 9.14 -5.53 -35.03
CA ASN A 450 10.09 -4.43 -35.18
C ASN A 450 11.56 -4.91 -35.25
N GLU A 451 11.80 -6.21 -35.47
CA GLU A 451 13.14 -6.81 -35.64
C GLU A 451 14.05 -6.74 -34.40
N PHE A 452 13.47 -6.49 -33.22
CA PHE A 452 14.20 -6.66 -31.95
C PHE A 452 14.32 -8.13 -31.59
N ARG A 453 15.41 -8.47 -30.89
CA ARG A 453 15.65 -9.82 -30.37
C ARG A 453 15.37 -9.89 -28.88
N PHE A 454 15.05 -11.09 -28.40
CA PHE A 454 14.86 -11.34 -26.97
C PHE A 454 15.79 -12.42 -26.43
N ALA A 455 16.23 -12.23 -25.19
CA ALA A 455 16.89 -13.25 -24.40
C ALA A 455 16.07 -13.59 -23.16
N ILE A 456 16.01 -14.90 -22.83
CA ILE A 456 15.55 -15.35 -21.51
C ILE A 456 16.76 -15.34 -20.58
N ASP A 457 16.67 -14.56 -19.51
CA ASP A 457 17.71 -14.46 -18.50
C ASP A 457 17.46 -15.39 -17.31
N ASP A 458 18.52 -15.76 -16.58
CA ASP A 458 18.50 -16.66 -15.41
C ASP A 458 17.88 -18.05 -15.66
N PHE A 459 17.98 -18.57 -16.88
CA PHE A 459 17.29 -19.81 -17.28
C PHE A 459 17.71 -21.02 -16.42
N GLY A 460 16.71 -21.71 -15.86
CA GLY A 460 16.89 -22.93 -15.07
C GLY A 460 16.87 -22.73 -13.55
N THR A 461 16.95 -21.48 -13.07
CA THR A 461 16.83 -21.16 -11.64
C THR A 461 15.37 -21.03 -11.18
N GLY A 462 14.44 -20.86 -12.13
CA GLY A 462 13.00 -20.72 -11.92
C GLY A 462 12.15 -21.92 -12.36
N TYR A 463 10.85 -21.68 -12.55
CA TYR A 463 9.91 -22.68 -13.05
C TYR A 463 9.98 -22.73 -14.58
N SER A 464 10.68 -23.76 -15.10
CA SER A 464 10.90 -23.96 -16.54
C SER A 464 9.58 -24.06 -17.33
N ASN A 465 9.12 -22.96 -17.92
CA ASN A 465 7.99 -22.99 -18.84
C ASN A 465 8.49 -23.22 -20.28
N TYR A 466 8.45 -24.49 -20.69
CA TYR A 466 8.66 -24.95 -22.08
C TYR A 466 7.83 -24.18 -23.13
N GLY A 467 6.77 -23.48 -22.71
CA GLY A 467 5.87 -22.70 -23.57
C GLY A 467 6.58 -21.68 -24.47
N TYR A 468 7.44 -20.82 -23.93
CA TYR A 468 8.04 -19.74 -24.72
C TYR A 468 9.10 -20.19 -25.71
N MET A 469 9.84 -21.25 -25.38
CA MET A 469 10.82 -21.80 -26.30
C MET A 469 10.14 -22.37 -27.55
N ARG A 470 8.92 -22.91 -27.40
CA ARG A 470 8.16 -23.51 -28.50
C ARG A 470 7.70 -22.48 -29.53
N ASP A 471 7.31 -21.29 -29.08
CA ASP A 471 6.75 -20.27 -29.96
C ASP A 471 7.83 -19.40 -30.64
N ARG A 472 9.11 -19.68 -30.39
CA ARG A 472 10.28 -18.97 -30.96
C ARG A 472 10.23 -17.45 -30.77
N THR A 473 9.64 -17.02 -29.66
CA THR A 473 9.58 -15.61 -29.28
C THR A 473 10.94 -15.08 -28.85
N PHE A 474 11.79 -15.97 -28.31
CA PHE A 474 13.14 -15.68 -27.86
C PHE A 474 14.15 -16.17 -28.88
N ASP A 475 15.29 -15.49 -28.96
CA ASP A 475 16.41 -15.84 -29.82
C ASP A 475 17.57 -16.46 -29.02
N ILE A 476 17.70 -16.05 -27.75
CA ILE A 476 18.83 -16.40 -26.88
C ILE A 476 18.32 -16.93 -25.54
N VAL A 477 18.97 -17.98 -25.04
CA VAL A 477 18.84 -18.46 -23.66
C VAL A 477 20.13 -18.17 -22.93
N LYS A 478 20.08 -17.42 -21.83
CA LYS A 478 21.22 -17.18 -20.94
C LYS A 478 21.15 -18.18 -19.78
N VAL A 479 22.18 -19.00 -19.65
CA VAL A 479 22.29 -20.04 -18.60
C VAL A 479 23.01 -19.44 -17.41
N ASP A 480 22.31 -19.40 -16.27
CA ASP A 480 22.83 -18.82 -15.04
C ASP A 480 24.10 -19.53 -14.56
N ARG A 481 24.96 -18.74 -13.93
CA ARG A 481 26.23 -19.16 -13.37
C ARG A 481 26.12 -20.33 -12.39
N SER A 482 25.02 -20.46 -11.66
CA SER A 482 24.85 -21.56 -10.68
C SER A 482 25.00 -22.95 -11.32
N PHE A 483 24.68 -23.10 -12.61
CA PHE A 483 24.90 -24.34 -13.37
C PHE A 483 26.32 -24.51 -13.90
N VAL A 484 27.04 -23.41 -14.07
CA VAL A 484 28.38 -23.36 -14.67
C VAL A 484 29.48 -23.54 -13.62
N THR A 485 29.21 -23.09 -12.40
CA THR A 485 30.14 -23.19 -11.28
C THR A 485 30.54 -24.65 -11.08
N ASP A 486 31.84 -24.93 -11.06
CA ASP A 486 32.40 -26.30 -10.93
C ASP A 486 31.96 -27.29 -12.02
N ILE A 487 31.57 -26.84 -13.22
CA ILE A 487 31.20 -27.70 -14.37
C ILE A 487 32.34 -28.66 -14.80
N ASP A 488 33.60 -28.31 -14.51
CA ASP A 488 34.78 -29.14 -14.75
C ASP A 488 34.96 -30.27 -13.72
N LYS A 489 34.36 -30.13 -12.53
CA LYS A 489 34.49 -31.08 -11.40
C LYS A 489 33.24 -31.90 -11.19
N LEU A 490 32.07 -31.32 -11.40
CA LEU A 490 30.77 -31.91 -11.11
C LEU A 490 30.12 -32.40 -12.40
N LYS A 491 30.04 -33.73 -12.54
CA LYS A 491 29.43 -34.38 -13.69
C LYS A 491 27.96 -33.99 -13.89
N ASP A 492 27.23 -33.76 -12.81
CA ASP A 492 25.81 -33.39 -12.87
C ASP A 492 25.64 -32.00 -13.49
N ASN A 493 26.48 -31.02 -13.13
CA ASN A 493 26.49 -29.68 -13.73
C ASN A 493 26.83 -29.76 -15.23
N TYR A 494 27.86 -30.54 -15.60
CA TYR A 494 28.22 -30.77 -17.00
C TYR A 494 27.06 -31.36 -17.81
N LEU A 495 26.39 -32.39 -17.28
CA LEU A 495 25.25 -33.01 -17.93
C LEU A 495 24.07 -32.04 -18.06
N MET A 496 23.75 -31.29 -17.01
CA MET A 496 22.64 -30.34 -17.03
C MET A 496 22.86 -29.25 -18.09
N VAL A 497 24.03 -28.61 -18.11
CA VAL A 497 24.38 -27.61 -19.12
C VAL A 497 24.35 -28.22 -20.53
N SER A 498 24.84 -29.46 -20.70
CA SER A 498 24.78 -30.16 -22.00
C SER A 498 23.34 -30.38 -22.50
N PHE A 499 22.41 -30.71 -21.60
CA PHE A 499 21.00 -30.89 -21.95
C PHE A 499 20.33 -29.56 -22.29
N ILE A 500 20.63 -28.50 -21.54
CA ILE A 500 20.11 -27.16 -21.79
C ILE A 500 20.57 -26.67 -23.17
N ILE A 501 21.88 -26.78 -23.48
CA ILE A 501 22.42 -26.36 -24.77
C ILE A 501 21.76 -27.12 -25.91
N LYS A 502 21.73 -28.45 -25.81
CA LYS A 502 21.14 -29.30 -26.85
C LYS A 502 19.66 -28.99 -27.07
N MET A 503 18.89 -28.81 -25.99
CA MET A 503 17.48 -28.46 -26.06
C MET A 503 17.26 -27.12 -26.75
N ALA A 504 18.01 -26.08 -26.35
CA ALA A 504 17.91 -24.75 -26.94
C ALA A 504 18.21 -24.79 -28.46
N HIS A 505 19.29 -25.48 -28.85
CA HIS A 505 19.64 -25.67 -30.26
C HIS A 505 18.58 -26.43 -31.06
N GLU A 506 18.00 -27.50 -30.50
CA GLU A 506 16.90 -28.24 -31.14
C GLU A 506 15.65 -27.37 -31.37
N MET A 507 15.48 -26.32 -30.57
CA MET A 507 14.39 -25.34 -30.69
C MET A 507 14.74 -24.17 -31.62
N GLY A 508 16.01 -24.06 -32.03
CA GLY A 508 16.53 -23.00 -32.90
C GLY A 508 16.96 -21.75 -32.15
N LEU A 509 17.28 -21.87 -30.86
CA LEU A 509 17.75 -20.79 -29.98
C LEU A 509 19.27 -20.84 -29.86
N HIS A 510 19.90 -19.68 -29.70
CA HIS A 510 21.30 -19.57 -29.30
C HIS A 510 21.45 -19.62 -27.78
N VAL A 511 22.62 -20.01 -27.30
CA VAL A 511 22.90 -20.17 -25.87
C VAL A 511 24.06 -19.28 -25.45
N CYS A 512 23.80 -18.39 -24.50
CA CYS A 512 24.82 -17.65 -23.78
C CYS A 512 25.07 -18.32 -22.44
N ILE A 513 26.32 -18.65 -22.12
CA ILE A 513 26.69 -19.17 -20.79
C ILE A 513 27.25 -18.04 -19.94
N GLU A 514 26.65 -17.83 -18.78
CA GLU A 514 27.02 -16.74 -17.88
C GLU A 514 27.98 -17.16 -16.77
N GLY A 515 28.67 -16.17 -16.23
CA GLY A 515 29.52 -16.32 -15.06
C GLY A 515 30.72 -17.26 -15.26
N VAL A 516 31.20 -17.46 -16.49
CA VAL A 516 32.45 -18.22 -16.75
C VAL A 516 33.65 -17.43 -16.23
N GLU A 517 34.44 -18.02 -15.33
CA GLU A 517 35.59 -17.34 -14.70
C GLU A 517 36.92 -18.03 -14.94
N THR A 518 36.89 -19.35 -15.12
CA THR A 518 38.10 -20.16 -15.24
C THR A 518 38.30 -20.67 -16.67
N LYS A 519 39.55 -21.00 -17.00
CA LYS A 519 39.88 -21.58 -18.30
C LYS A 519 39.29 -22.98 -18.45
N GLU A 520 39.17 -23.69 -17.34
CA GLU A 520 38.60 -25.03 -17.22
C GLU A 520 37.09 -25.00 -17.53
N GLU A 521 36.33 -24.10 -16.91
CA GLU A 521 34.92 -23.85 -17.22
C GLU A 521 34.74 -23.50 -18.70
N LEU A 522 35.54 -22.56 -19.22
CA LEU A 522 35.50 -22.17 -20.63
C LEU A 522 35.72 -23.36 -21.57
N SER A 523 36.68 -24.23 -21.26
CA SER A 523 36.97 -25.43 -22.06
C SER A 523 35.77 -26.38 -22.10
N CYS A 524 35.07 -26.54 -20.96
CA CYS A 524 33.86 -27.37 -20.88
C CYS A 524 32.73 -26.80 -21.73
N VAL A 525 32.40 -25.52 -21.57
CA VAL A 525 31.25 -24.89 -22.25
C VAL A 525 31.47 -24.75 -23.76
N LYS A 526 32.70 -24.46 -24.20
CA LYS A 526 33.05 -24.49 -25.65
C LYS A 526 32.90 -25.88 -26.25
N LYS A 527 33.32 -26.94 -25.53
CA LYS A 527 33.14 -28.34 -26.00
C LYS A 527 31.66 -28.75 -26.08
N LEU A 528 30.83 -28.21 -25.20
CA LEU A 528 29.39 -28.45 -25.20
C LEU A 528 28.65 -27.71 -26.31
N GLY A 529 29.32 -26.76 -26.99
CA GLY A 529 28.74 -26.02 -28.10
C GLY A 529 27.97 -24.77 -27.68
N ALA A 530 28.30 -24.13 -26.56
CA ALA A 530 27.76 -22.81 -26.25
C ALA A 530 28.05 -21.82 -27.40
N ASP A 531 27.12 -20.92 -27.73
CA ASP A 531 27.28 -19.92 -28.80
C ASP A 531 27.99 -18.66 -28.30
N TYR A 532 27.63 -18.21 -27.09
CA TYR A 532 28.14 -17.00 -26.47
C TYR A 532 28.61 -17.25 -25.04
N ILE A 533 29.60 -16.49 -24.60
CA ILE A 533 30.12 -16.53 -23.23
C ILE A 533 30.13 -15.14 -22.63
N GLN A 534 29.64 -15.04 -21.41
CA GLN A 534 29.73 -13.86 -20.58
C GLN A 534 30.30 -14.26 -19.21
N GLY A 535 31.30 -13.53 -18.72
CA GLY A 535 31.89 -13.83 -17.42
C GLY A 535 33.24 -13.16 -17.19
N TYR A 536 33.72 -13.25 -15.95
CA TYR A 536 34.95 -12.55 -15.55
C TYR A 536 36.21 -13.11 -16.20
N TYR A 537 36.14 -14.29 -16.83
CA TYR A 537 37.22 -14.78 -17.67
C TYR A 537 37.58 -13.78 -18.78
N TYR A 538 36.56 -13.21 -19.44
CA TYR A 538 36.75 -12.24 -20.52
C TYR A 538 36.75 -10.78 -20.04
N GLY A 539 35.90 -10.46 -19.05
CA GLY A 539 35.83 -9.11 -18.53
C GLY A 539 34.78 -8.95 -17.42
N LYS A 540 35.10 -8.07 -16.47
CA LYS A 540 34.13 -7.60 -15.48
C LYS A 540 33.27 -6.48 -16.10
N PRO A 541 32.07 -6.22 -15.57
CA PRO A 541 31.35 -4.99 -15.90
C PRO A 541 32.22 -3.77 -15.60
N VAL A 542 32.41 -2.89 -16.59
CA VAL A 542 33.23 -1.67 -16.46
C VAL A 542 32.49 -0.46 -17.02
N CYS A 543 32.91 0.75 -16.64
CA CYS A 543 32.29 1.97 -17.17
C CYS A 543 32.52 2.11 -18.70
N LEU A 544 31.74 2.99 -19.34
CA LEU A 544 31.82 3.21 -20.80
C LEU A 544 33.25 3.43 -21.31
N GLN A 545 34.02 4.29 -20.64
CA GLN A 545 35.37 4.64 -21.07
C GLN A 545 36.33 3.45 -20.98
N ASP A 546 36.26 2.71 -19.87
CA ASP A 546 37.07 1.52 -19.64
C ASP A 546 36.72 0.40 -20.63
N PHE A 547 35.44 0.21 -20.95
CA PHE A 547 35.01 -0.77 -21.95
C PHE A 547 35.62 -0.49 -23.32
N GLU A 548 35.54 0.77 -23.76
CA GLU A 548 36.10 1.21 -25.05
C GLU A 548 37.63 1.03 -25.10
N GLU A 549 38.31 1.30 -24.00
CA GLU A 549 39.75 1.15 -23.89
C GLU A 549 40.22 -0.31 -23.88
N GLN A 550 39.50 -1.18 -23.19
CA GLN A 550 39.88 -2.58 -23.00
C GLN A 550 39.47 -3.46 -24.18
N HIS A 551 38.29 -3.22 -24.77
CA HIS A 551 37.68 -4.13 -25.73
C HIS A 551 37.60 -3.58 -27.17
N LEU A 552 37.57 -2.25 -27.36
CA LEU A 552 37.38 -1.65 -28.69
C LEU A 552 38.64 -1.02 -29.29
N LYS A 553 39.60 -0.55 -28.49
CA LYS A 553 40.84 0.10 -29.02
C LYS A 553 41.65 -0.76 -29.98
N ARG A 554 41.57 -2.09 -29.89
CA ARG A 554 42.28 -3.00 -30.82
C ARG A 554 41.75 -2.91 -32.26
N PHE A 555 40.54 -2.40 -32.47
CA PHE A 555 39.89 -2.29 -33.79
C PHE A 555 40.06 -0.91 -34.45
N VAL A 556 40.59 0.09 -33.73
CA VAL A 556 40.77 1.48 -34.23
C VAL A 556 42.15 1.70 -34.86
N LEU A 557 43.09 0.77 -34.67
CA LEU A 557 44.47 0.83 -35.19
C LEU A 557 44.78 -0.21 -36.29
N GLY A 558 43.73 -0.85 -36.84
CA GLY A 558 43.83 -1.86 -37.90
C GLY A 558 43.59 -1.29 -39.29
#